data_AF-A0A0F3KZZ7-F1
#
_entry.id   AF-A0A0F3KZZ7-F1
#
_cell.length_a   1.000
_cell.length_b   1.000
_cell.length_c   1.000
_cell.angle_alpha   90.00
_cell.angle_beta   90.00
_cell.angle_gamma   90.00
#
_symmetry.space_group_name_H-M   'P 1'
#
loop_
_entity.id
_entity.type
_entity.pdbx_description
1 polymer ?
#
loop_
_entity_poly.entity_id
_entity_poly.type
_entity_poly.pdbx_seq_one_letter_code
_entity_poly.pdbx_strand_id
1 'polypeptide(L)'
;MRKFKAGIGLALAVLAPWAQAAGFDCAKASTGVEKAICATPKVSAADGQLGEAFKAALATHPELADALKLDQRHWLAARDETLSAYPSVAKAQASVLGLYGDRIAFLKGLDAKAWPAPFEALRDAAAKLPAAGAVIPDDLAKLGAGITLAQDVQLEDGKGFPYEPDAKVAAALKELDSYAGYRKLEGSPVSSLWSMGGTAHCWSETPFRIDGKRAIAVPRPDVWGDGDCMTNHGMARIGDRTVAFLVRGGSQDEAGLIAAAWNGKTFDHARMLVFRFDRALKVDAATCGPDKAPCDDFARAALAAATRFDRSPQKGTMDAAFPGYDKGAYAAVLKAAQATGGPLEKDGQPPELPLLDDAGGKMTGYSSDAQPFPLVFRGETLLGLIDHGHVGWRVNDDWMVAAWRVKDGKAVPAAAAYISVNRGKLLLAAPVPAPAPESH
;
A
#
# COMPACT_ATOMS: atom_id res chain seq x y z
N MET A 1 -30.64 18.47 -73.91
CA MET A 1 -29.44 18.43 -73.04
C MET A 1 -29.89 18.32 -71.58
N ARG A 2 -29.20 17.48 -70.80
CA ARG A 2 -29.64 16.88 -69.52
C ARG A 2 -29.65 17.87 -68.34
N LYS A 3 -30.63 17.66 -67.45
CA LYS A 3 -30.73 18.20 -66.08
C LYS A 3 -29.72 17.49 -65.17
N PHE A 4 -29.14 18.19 -64.19
CA PHE A 4 -28.76 17.59 -62.90
C PHE A 4 -28.93 18.63 -61.78
N LYS A 5 -29.78 18.28 -60.80
CA LYS A 5 -29.95 19.00 -59.53
C LYS A 5 -28.89 18.46 -58.56
N ALA A 6 -28.09 19.33 -57.96
CA ALA A 6 -27.21 18.97 -56.84
C ALA A 6 -27.99 19.14 -55.52
N GLY A 7 -28.17 18.03 -54.81
CA GLY A 7 -28.83 18.00 -53.50
C GLY A 7 -27.89 18.51 -52.41
N ILE A 8 -28.43 19.37 -51.54
CA ILE A 8 -27.80 19.81 -50.30
C ILE A 8 -27.93 18.66 -49.29
N GLY A 9 -26.83 17.97 -49.02
CA GLY A 9 -26.75 16.98 -47.95
C GLY A 9 -26.61 17.68 -46.60
N LEU A 10 -27.63 17.54 -45.75
CA LEU A 10 -27.59 17.96 -44.36
C LEU A 10 -26.64 17.00 -43.61
N ALA A 11 -25.41 17.43 -43.36
CA ALA A 11 -24.48 16.70 -42.52
C ALA A 11 -24.99 16.73 -41.07
N LEU A 12 -25.56 15.62 -40.59
CA LEU A 12 -25.75 15.40 -39.16
C LEU A 12 -24.38 15.35 -38.50
N ALA A 13 -23.96 16.46 -37.89
CA ALA A 13 -22.92 16.45 -36.88
C ALA A 13 -23.44 15.63 -35.70
N VAL A 14 -22.98 14.39 -35.58
CA VAL A 14 -23.11 13.60 -34.36
C VAL A 14 -22.31 14.35 -33.30
N LEU A 15 -22.98 15.17 -32.50
CA LEU A 15 -22.45 15.69 -31.25
C LEU A 15 -22.19 14.47 -30.37
N ALA A 16 -20.95 13.97 -30.38
CA ALA A 16 -20.50 13.05 -29.36
C ALA A 16 -20.77 13.72 -28.00
N PRO A 17 -21.44 13.04 -27.05
CA PRO A 17 -21.65 13.61 -25.73
C PRO A 17 -20.29 13.96 -25.15
N TRP A 18 -20.17 15.19 -24.66
CA TRP A 18 -18.97 15.64 -23.97
C TRP A 18 -18.79 14.67 -22.81
N ALA A 19 -17.71 13.88 -22.86
CA ALA A 19 -17.46 12.81 -21.91
C ALA A 19 -17.18 13.42 -20.51
N GLN A 20 -18.24 13.79 -19.79
CA GLN A 20 -18.20 14.01 -18.34
C GLN A 20 -18.23 12.64 -17.69
N ALA A 21 -17.07 11.99 -17.65
CA ALA A 21 -16.90 10.77 -16.89
C ALA A 21 -15.44 10.65 -16.47
N ALA A 22 -14.90 11.63 -15.77
CA ALA A 22 -13.72 11.54 -14.90
C ALA A 22 -13.93 12.61 -13.82
N GLY A 23 -13.31 12.48 -12.66
CA GLY A 23 -13.35 13.46 -11.58
C GLY A 23 -12.63 14.77 -11.92
N PHE A 24 -12.00 14.84 -13.09
CA PHE A 24 -11.28 15.99 -13.64
C PHE A 24 -11.60 16.20 -15.13
N ASP A 25 -11.20 17.35 -15.66
CA ASP A 25 -11.36 17.69 -17.08
C ASP A 25 -10.35 16.93 -17.94
N CYS A 26 -10.80 15.92 -18.68
CA CYS A 26 -9.95 15.13 -19.56
C CYS A 26 -9.24 15.94 -20.65
N ALA A 27 -9.74 17.12 -21.03
CA ALA A 27 -9.03 18.00 -21.96
C ALA A 27 -7.78 18.65 -21.33
N LYS A 28 -7.69 18.66 -20.00
CA LYS A 28 -6.57 19.17 -19.21
C LYS A 28 -5.64 18.08 -18.69
N ALA A 29 -5.89 16.81 -19.05
CA ALA A 29 -5.05 15.68 -18.66
C ALA A 29 -3.60 15.90 -19.11
N SER A 30 -2.70 15.98 -18.15
CA SER A 30 -1.30 16.31 -18.31
C SER A 30 -0.39 15.08 -18.15
N THR A 31 -0.72 14.20 -17.21
CA THR A 31 0.10 13.03 -16.89
C THR A 31 -0.27 11.80 -17.73
N GLY A 32 0.63 10.81 -17.78
CA GLY A 32 0.38 9.55 -18.48
C GLY A 32 -0.82 8.79 -17.91
N VAL A 33 -0.97 8.79 -16.58
CA VAL A 33 -2.09 8.13 -15.90
C VAL A 33 -3.40 8.87 -16.12
N GLU A 34 -3.42 10.20 -16.04
CA GLU A 34 -4.64 10.98 -16.33
C GLU A 34 -5.15 10.69 -17.75
N LYS A 35 -4.25 10.68 -18.74
CA LYS A 35 -4.58 10.32 -20.12
C LYS A 35 -5.09 8.89 -20.24
N ALA A 36 -4.48 7.94 -19.52
CA ALA A 36 -4.90 6.54 -19.54
C ALA A 36 -6.27 6.32 -18.87
N ILE A 37 -6.58 7.04 -17.80
CA ILE A 37 -7.90 7.07 -17.15
C ILE A 37 -8.93 7.57 -18.16
N CYS A 38 -8.70 8.74 -18.76
CA CYS A 38 -9.58 9.35 -19.75
C CYS A 38 -9.79 8.48 -21.00
N ALA A 39 -8.78 7.71 -21.40
CA ALA A 39 -8.85 6.80 -22.54
C ALA A 39 -9.61 5.48 -22.23
N THR A 40 -9.93 5.21 -20.96
CA THR A 40 -10.55 3.95 -20.52
C THR A 40 -11.95 4.22 -19.94
N PRO A 41 -13.05 4.14 -20.73
CA PRO A 41 -14.37 4.68 -20.34
C PRO A 41 -14.90 4.20 -18.99
N LYS A 42 -14.71 2.91 -18.64
CA LYS A 42 -15.18 2.38 -17.35
C LYS A 42 -14.39 2.94 -16.16
N VAL A 43 -13.07 3.08 -16.31
CA VAL A 43 -12.19 3.64 -15.27
C VAL A 43 -12.46 5.13 -15.13
N SER A 44 -12.60 5.82 -16.26
CA SER A 44 -13.03 7.21 -16.33
C SER A 44 -14.33 7.41 -15.53
N ALA A 45 -15.37 6.62 -15.79
CA ALA A 45 -16.63 6.72 -15.06
C ALA A 45 -16.49 6.45 -13.55
N ALA A 46 -15.65 5.49 -13.16
CA ALA A 46 -15.36 5.22 -11.74
C ALA A 46 -14.62 6.38 -11.06
N ASP A 47 -13.69 7.05 -11.76
CA ASP A 47 -13.01 8.26 -11.27
C ASP A 47 -14.00 9.42 -11.07
N GLY A 48 -14.97 9.57 -11.97
CA GLY A 48 -16.10 10.51 -11.78
C GLY A 48 -16.95 10.19 -10.54
N GLN A 49 -17.32 8.92 -10.35
CA GLN A 49 -18.07 8.48 -9.16
C GLN A 49 -17.30 8.71 -7.86
N LEU A 50 -15.99 8.50 -7.87
CA LEU A 50 -15.13 8.82 -6.74
C LEU A 50 -15.14 10.32 -6.43
N GLY A 51 -15.05 11.17 -7.47
CA GLY A 51 -15.13 12.62 -7.31
C GLY A 51 -16.42 13.07 -6.61
N GLU A 52 -17.56 12.49 -6.98
CA GLU A 52 -18.85 12.78 -6.33
C GLU A 52 -18.91 12.25 -4.89
N ALA A 53 -18.41 11.04 -4.63
CA ALA A 53 -18.35 10.49 -3.28
C ALA A 53 -17.46 11.34 -2.35
N PHE A 54 -16.33 11.84 -2.86
CA PHE A 54 -15.43 12.72 -2.10
C PHE A 54 -16.07 14.08 -1.79
N LYS A 55 -16.75 14.71 -2.75
CA LYS A 55 -17.51 15.95 -2.52
C LYS A 55 -18.61 15.74 -1.48
N ALA A 56 -19.34 14.63 -1.55
CA ALA A 56 -20.35 14.29 -0.57
C ALA A 56 -19.75 14.12 0.84
N ALA A 57 -18.63 13.39 0.97
CA ALA A 57 -17.95 13.23 2.25
C ALA A 57 -17.50 14.58 2.86
N LEU A 58 -16.97 15.49 2.04
CA LEU A 58 -16.61 16.85 2.49
C LEU A 58 -17.81 17.68 2.94
N ALA A 59 -18.98 17.49 2.32
CA ALA A 59 -20.20 18.20 2.69
C ALA A 59 -20.84 17.62 3.96
N THR A 60 -20.81 16.29 4.14
CA THR A 60 -21.38 15.61 5.31
C THR A 60 -20.53 15.75 6.56
N HIS A 61 -19.19 15.76 6.41
CA HIS A 61 -18.22 15.77 7.52
C HIS A 61 -17.28 16.99 7.42
N PRO A 62 -17.80 18.23 7.54
CA PRO A 62 -16.98 19.44 7.43
C PRO A 62 -15.87 19.52 8.48
N GLU A 63 -16.05 18.90 9.65
CA GLU A 63 -15.05 18.80 10.71
C GLU A 63 -13.86 17.90 10.35
N LEU A 64 -14.04 16.98 9.38
CA LEU A 64 -12.99 16.09 8.87
C LEU A 64 -12.36 16.59 7.57
N ALA A 65 -12.70 17.81 7.11
CA ALA A 65 -12.35 18.28 5.77
C ALA A 65 -10.84 18.27 5.47
N ASP A 66 -10.00 18.64 6.43
CA ASP A 66 -8.54 18.64 6.24
C ASP A 66 -7.96 17.22 6.20
N ALA A 67 -8.46 16.33 7.06
CA ALA A 67 -8.09 14.91 7.06
C ALA A 67 -8.51 14.23 5.75
N LEU A 68 -9.75 14.48 5.28
CA LEU A 68 -10.26 14.01 4.00
C LEU A 68 -9.42 14.47 2.81
N LYS A 69 -9.07 15.76 2.75
CA LYS A 69 -8.23 16.29 1.66
C LYS A 69 -6.83 15.71 1.68
N LEU A 70 -6.24 15.53 2.86
CA LEU A 70 -4.91 14.93 3.00
C LEU A 70 -4.91 13.47 2.58
N ASP A 71 -5.84 12.70 3.13
CA ASP A 71 -6.03 11.30 2.80
C ASP A 71 -6.33 11.09 1.30
N GLN A 72 -7.17 11.94 0.69
CA GLN A 72 -7.45 11.87 -0.74
C GLN A 72 -6.20 12.14 -1.60
N ARG A 73 -5.27 13.00 -1.16
CA ARG A 73 -4.00 13.20 -1.85
C ARG A 73 -3.09 11.97 -1.75
N HIS A 74 -3.03 11.32 -0.59
CA HIS A 74 -2.26 10.08 -0.42
C HIS A 74 -2.83 8.97 -1.32
N TRP A 75 -4.15 8.82 -1.32
CA TRP A 75 -4.81 7.85 -2.18
C TRP A 75 -4.57 8.11 -3.68
N LEU A 76 -4.61 9.38 -4.11
CA LEU A 76 -4.31 9.74 -5.50
C LEU A 76 -2.86 9.41 -5.88
N ALA A 77 -1.90 9.66 -4.99
CA ALA A 77 -0.50 9.31 -5.21
C ALA A 77 -0.32 7.78 -5.35
N ALA A 78 -0.89 7.00 -4.43
CA ALA A 78 -0.82 5.54 -4.48
C ALA A 78 -1.53 4.95 -5.72
N ARG A 79 -2.69 5.50 -6.10
CA ARG A 79 -3.37 5.16 -7.35
C ARG A 79 -2.45 5.41 -8.54
N ASP A 80 -1.88 6.60 -8.60
CA ASP A 80 -1.03 7.06 -9.69
C ASP A 80 0.20 6.18 -9.87
N GLU A 81 0.83 5.80 -8.76
CA GLU A 81 1.92 4.85 -8.73
C GLU A 81 1.49 3.48 -9.26
N THR A 82 0.42 2.91 -8.70
CA THR A 82 -0.12 1.60 -9.07
C THR A 82 -0.48 1.53 -10.55
N LEU A 83 -1.13 2.57 -11.07
CA LEU A 83 -1.53 2.64 -12.49
C LEU A 83 -0.32 2.82 -13.42
N SER A 84 0.75 3.44 -12.94
CA SER A 84 2.00 3.59 -13.72
C SER A 84 2.80 2.29 -13.81
N ALA A 85 2.67 1.40 -12.82
CA ALA A 85 3.31 0.08 -12.82
C ALA A 85 2.65 -0.92 -13.79
N TYR A 86 1.39 -0.69 -14.19
CA TYR A 86 0.72 -1.56 -15.15
C TYR A 86 1.17 -1.26 -16.60
N PRO A 87 1.34 -2.30 -17.45
CA PRO A 87 1.62 -2.09 -18.87
C PRO A 87 0.53 -1.27 -19.59
N SER A 88 -0.73 -1.39 -19.15
CA SER A 88 -1.79 -0.45 -19.47
C SER A 88 -2.97 -0.58 -18.51
N VAL A 89 -3.64 0.55 -18.23
CA VAL A 89 -4.88 0.61 -17.42
C VAL A 89 -5.97 -0.28 -18.02
N ALA A 90 -6.09 -0.31 -19.36
CA ALA A 90 -7.09 -1.15 -20.03
C ALA A 90 -6.90 -2.65 -19.77
N LYS A 91 -5.66 -3.14 -19.69
CA LYS A 91 -5.36 -4.54 -19.38
C LYS A 91 -5.58 -4.85 -17.89
N ALA A 92 -5.31 -3.88 -17.01
CA ALA A 92 -5.51 -4.00 -15.57
C ALA A 92 -6.89 -3.53 -15.09
N GLN A 93 -7.86 -3.36 -15.99
CA GLN A 93 -9.11 -2.65 -15.70
C GLN A 93 -9.87 -3.22 -14.49
N ALA A 94 -9.89 -4.54 -14.30
CA ALA A 94 -10.57 -5.14 -13.15
C ALA A 94 -9.93 -4.71 -11.82
N SER A 95 -8.61 -4.83 -11.70
CA SER A 95 -7.86 -4.39 -10.52
C SER A 95 -8.02 -2.90 -10.27
N VAL A 96 -7.91 -2.09 -11.33
CA VAL A 96 -8.09 -0.63 -11.24
C VAL A 96 -9.49 -0.27 -10.74
N LEU A 97 -10.55 -0.90 -11.28
CA LEU A 97 -11.92 -0.68 -10.80
C LEU A 97 -12.11 -1.12 -9.34
N GLY A 98 -11.41 -2.17 -8.90
CA GLY A 98 -11.34 -2.58 -7.50
C GLY A 98 -10.81 -1.44 -6.60
N LEU A 99 -9.70 -0.79 -6.99
CA LEU A 99 -9.13 0.34 -6.23
C LEU A 99 -10.13 1.50 -6.07
N TYR A 100 -10.83 1.87 -7.15
CA TYR A 100 -11.88 2.90 -7.07
C TYR A 100 -13.07 2.46 -6.21
N GLY A 101 -13.49 1.20 -6.33
CA GLY A 101 -14.58 0.63 -5.54
C GLY A 101 -14.28 0.65 -4.04
N ASP A 102 -13.10 0.18 -3.64
CA ASP A 102 -12.63 0.18 -2.25
C ASP A 102 -12.61 1.61 -1.68
N ARG A 103 -12.09 2.58 -2.45
CA ARG A 103 -12.06 3.98 -2.03
C ARG A 103 -13.46 4.60 -1.88
N ILE A 104 -14.35 4.36 -2.84
CA ILE A 104 -15.73 4.85 -2.78
C ILE A 104 -16.46 4.24 -1.57
N ALA A 105 -16.25 2.95 -1.31
CA ALA A 105 -16.82 2.28 -0.14
C ALA A 105 -16.29 2.87 1.17
N PHE A 106 -15.00 3.18 1.26
CA PHE A 106 -14.41 3.86 2.40
C PHE A 106 -15.05 5.23 2.68
N LEU A 107 -15.15 6.08 1.65
CA LEU A 107 -15.74 7.42 1.80
C LEU A 107 -17.21 7.34 2.24
N LYS A 108 -17.99 6.40 1.71
CA LYS A 108 -19.37 6.16 2.15
C LYS A 108 -19.45 5.58 3.56
N GLY A 109 -18.47 4.77 3.95
CA GLY A 109 -18.38 4.17 5.28
C GLY A 109 -18.24 5.21 6.40
N LEU A 110 -17.75 6.42 6.10
CA LEU A 110 -17.67 7.52 7.07
C LEU A 110 -19.04 7.96 7.59
N ASP A 111 -20.12 7.73 6.83
CA ASP A 111 -21.49 8.04 7.24
C ASP A 111 -22.04 7.05 8.29
N ALA A 112 -21.31 5.97 8.59
CA ALA A 112 -21.72 4.96 9.55
C ALA A 112 -21.81 5.55 10.97
N LYS A 113 -23.03 5.66 11.49
CA LYS A 113 -23.28 6.13 12.87
C LYS A 113 -22.69 5.21 13.93
N ALA A 114 -22.63 3.91 13.64
CA ALA A 114 -21.99 2.88 14.44
C ALA A 114 -21.21 1.94 13.53
N TRP A 115 -20.10 1.41 14.01
CA TRP A 115 -19.34 0.37 13.36
C TRP A 115 -20.02 -0.99 13.59
N PRO A 116 -19.98 -1.89 12.60
CA PRO A 116 -20.53 -3.23 12.75
C PRO A 116 -19.77 -3.97 13.86
N ALA A 117 -20.50 -4.73 14.67
CA ALA A 117 -19.87 -5.68 15.58
C ALA A 117 -18.93 -6.61 14.77
N PRO A 118 -17.72 -6.89 15.27
CA PRO A 118 -17.22 -6.60 16.62
C PRO A 118 -16.56 -5.21 16.78
N PHE A 119 -16.38 -4.44 15.70
CA PHE A 119 -15.50 -3.27 15.71
C PHE A 119 -15.97 -2.08 16.54
N GLU A 120 -17.25 -1.98 16.91
CA GLU A 120 -17.72 -0.89 17.77
C GLU A 120 -16.95 -0.83 19.09
N ALA A 121 -16.49 -1.97 19.62
CA ALA A 121 -15.67 -2.03 20.83
C ALA A 121 -14.29 -1.35 20.69
N LEU A 122 -13.83 -1.10 19.46
CA LEU A 122 -12.53 -0.50 19.15
C LEU A 122 -12.61 1.00 18.89
N ARG A 123 -13.82 1.56 18.73
CA ARG A 123 -14.02 2.90 18.15
C ARG A 123 -13.30 4.01 18.92
N ASP A 124 -13.41 4.01 20.24
CA ASP A 124 -12.78 5.03 21.10
C ASP A 124 -11.25 4.93 21.12
N ALA A 125 -10.71 3.72 20.90
CA ALA A 125 -9.27 3.50 20.92
C ALA A 125 -8.61 3.63 19.55
N ALA A 126 -9.36 3.37 18.48
CA ALA A 126 -8.94 3.69 17.12
C ALA A 126 -8.47 5.15 17.04
N ALA A 127 -9.23 6.08 17.63
CA ALA A 127 -8.87 7.51 17.67
C ALA A 127 -7.54 7.82 18.40
N LYS A 128 -6.99 6.87 19.15
CA LYS A 128 -5.76 7.00 19.95
C LYS A 128 -4.60 6.17 19.38
N LEU A 129 -4.77 5.59 18.20
CA LEU A 129 -3.71 4.82 17.55
C LEU A 129 -2.45 5.69 17.37
N PRO A 130 -1.27 5.17 17.72
CA PRO A 130 -0.04 5.93 17.67
C PRO A 130 0.40 6.22 16.24
N ALA A 131 1.08 7.34 16.06
CA ALA A 131 1.78 7.70 14.82
C ALA A 131 3.11 6.93 14.64
N ALA A 132 3.26 5.78 15.28
CA ALA A 132 4.41 4.90 15.21
C ALA A 132 3.95 3.52 15.67
N GLY A 133 3.90 2.56 14.74
CA GLY A 133 3.36 1.24 15.01
C GLY A 133 3.29 0.43 13.72
N ALA A 134 3.67 -0.85 13.81
CA ALA A 134 3.73 -1.74 12.64
C ALA A 134 2.46 -2.59 12.51
N VAL A 135 1.64 -2.72 13.57
CA VAL A 135 0.59 -3.74 13.63
C VAL A 135 -0.63 -3.25 14.42
N ILE A 136 -1.73 -2.98 13.71
CA ILE A 136 -2.96 -2.40 14.28
C ILE A 136 -3.53 -3.20 15.46
N PRO A 137 -3.70 -4.54 15.38
CA PRO A 137 -4.21 -5.31 16.52
C PRO A 137 -3.36 -5.17 17.79
N ASP A 138 -2.03 -5.21 17.68
CA ASP A 138 -1.11 -5.04 18.80
C ASP A 138 -1.18 -3.63 19.39
N ASP A 139 -1.25 -2.62 18.53
CA ASP A 139 -1.33 -1.22 18.96
C ASP A 139 -2.67 -0.95 19.69
N LEU A 140 -3.78 -1.51 19.21
CA LEU A 140 -5.07 -1.47 19.91
C LEU A 140 -5.03 -2.23 21.25
N ALA A 141 -4.38 -3.39 21.30
CA ALA A 141 -4.24 -4.17 22.53
C ALA A 141 -3.42 -3.42 23.59
N LYS A 142 -2.33 -2.74 23.19
CA LYS A 142 -1.50 -1.91 24.09
C LYS A 142 -2.26 -0.72 24.66
N LEU A 143 -3.25 -0.20 23.93
CA LEU A 143 -4.15 0.85 24.42
C LEU A 143 -5.17 0.33 25.45
N GLY A 144 -5.17 -0.98 25.76
CA GLY A 144 -6.06 -1.61 26.73
C GLY A 144 -7.51 -1.67 26.27
N ALA A 145 -7.74 -1.64 24.95
CA ALA A 145 -9.00 -1.20 24.41
C ALA A 145 -9.79 -2.30 23.71
N GLY A 146 -10.63 -2.99 24.48
CA GLY A 146 -11.67 -3.86 23.92
C GLY A 146 -11.15 -4.99 23.02
N ILE A 147 -9.83 -5.21 22.95
CA ILE A 147 -9.19 -6.28 22.20
C ILE A 147 -8.21 -7.05 23.10
N THR A 148 -8.21 -8.37 22.99
CA THR A 148 -7.23 -9.25 23.62
C THR A 148 -6.77 -10.26 22.58
N LEU A 149 -5.51 -10.17 22.17
CA LEU A 149 -4.93 -11.09 21.19
C LEU A 149 -4.75 -12.48 21.81
N ALA A 150 -4.98 -13.52 21.02
CA ALA A 150 -4.59 -14.88 21.40
C ALA A 150 -3.06 -14.97 21.47
N GLN A 151 -2.56 -15.77 22.40
CA GLN A 151 -1.15 -16.11 22.49
C GLN A 151 -0.86 -17.30 21.58
N ASP A 152 0.20 -17.21 20.78
CA ASP A 152 0.67 -18.33 19.99
C ASP A 152 1.54 -19.23 20.86
N VAL A 153 0.99 -20.39 21.23
CA VAL A 153 1.68 -21.39 22.04
C VAL A 153 2.32 -22.40 21.11
N GLN A 154 3.65 -22.36 21.01
CA GLN A 154 4.42 -23.28 20.17
C GLN A 154 4.32 -24.72 20.69
N LEU A 155 4.22 -25.66 19.77
CA LEU A 155 4.23 -27.10 20.03
C LEU A 155 5.47 -27.71 19.37
N GLU A 156 6.27 -28.47 20.13
CA GLU A 156 7.35 -29.28 19.57
C GLU A 156 6.82 -30.57 18.91
N ASP A 157 5.77 -31.13 19.51
CA ASP A 157 5.04 -32.28 19.01
C ASP A 157 3.57 -32.25 19.48
N GLY A 158 2.77 -33.20 19.01
CA GLY A 158 1.36 -33.30 19.37
C GLY A 158 1.09 -33.60 20.86
N LYS A 159 2.08 -33.98 21.68
CA LYS A 159 1.87 -34.29 23.10
C LYS A 159 1.71 -33.04 23.95
N GLY A 160 2.22 -31.91 23.49
CA GLY A 160 2.02 -30.61 24.15
C GLY A 160 0.61 -30.05 23.96
N PHE A 161 -0.21 -30.66 23.10
CA PHE A 161 -1.56 -30.18 22.82
C PHE A 161 -2.52 -30.46 24.02
N PRO A 162 -3.19 -29.44 24.57
CA PRO A 162 -3.89 -29.57 25.86
C PRO A 162 -5.30 -30.15 25.77
N TYR A 163 -5.81 -30.47 24.57
CA TYR A 163 -7.16 -30.96 24.34
C TYR A 163 -7.17 -32.36 23.73
N GLU A 164 -8.25 -33.10 23.94
CA GLU A 164 -8.50 -34.38 23.26
C GLU A 164 -8.96 -34.10 21.81
N PRO A 165 -8.13 -34.38 20.78
CA PRO A 165 -8.44 -34.02 19.41
C PRO A 165 -9.48 -34.98 18.79
N ASP A 166 -10.37 -34.46 17.96
CA ASP A 166 -11.11 -35.29 17.00
C ASP A 166 -10.19 -35.81 15.88
N ALA A 167 -10.73 -36.62 14.96
CA ALA A 167 -9.94 -37.21 13.88
C ALA A 167 -9.26 -36.17 12.97
N LYS A 168 -9.88 -35.00 12.75
CA LYS A 168 -9.31 -33.95 11.89
C LYS A 168 -8.22 -33.17 12.62
N VAL A 169 -8.46 -32.78 13.88
CA VAL A 169 -7.45 -32.13 14.71
C VAL A 169 -6.26 -33.06 14.92
N ALA A 170 -6.50 -34.37 15.12
CA ALA A 170 -5.45 -35.37 15.29
C ALA A 170 -4.64 -35.60 14.01
N ALA A 171 -5.23 -35.42 12.83
CA ALA A 171 -4.50 -35.44 11.57
C ALA A 171 -3.62 -34.20 11.43
N ALA A 172 -4.17 -33.00 11.68
CA ALA A 172 -3.42 -31.75 11.64
C ALA A 172 -2.22 -31.75 12.59
N LEU A 173 -2.36 -32.31 13.80
CA LEU A 173 -1.25 -32.46 14.77
C LEU A 173 -0.09 -33.34 14.26
N LYS A 174 -0.33 -34.24 13.30
CA LYS A 174 0.70 -35.10 12.71
C LYS A 174 1.42 -34.42 11.54
N GLU A 175 0.84 -33.36 11.01
CA GLU A 175 1.30 -32.63 9.81
C GLU A 175 1.87 -31.25 10.18
N LEU A 176 2.10 -30.98 11.46
CA LEU A 176 2.69 -29.72 11.91
C LEU A 176 4.11 -29.53 11.34
N ASP A 177 4.39 -28.33 10.83
CA ASP A 177 5.75 -27.93 10.46
C ASP A 177 6.60 -27.67 11.70
N SER A 178 7.89 -27.41 11.50
CA SER A 178 8.84 -27.05 12.56
C SER A 178 8.47 -25.78 13.35
N TYR A 179 7.64 -24.91 12.77
CA TYR A 179 7.10 -23.73 13.43
C TYR A 179 5.58 -23.83 13.45
N ALA A 180 5.07 -24.43 14.51
CA ALA A 180 3.65 -24.72 14.66
C ALA A 180 3.22 -24.68 16.12
N GLY A 181 1.92 -24.61 16.34
CA GLY A 181 1.37 -24.47 17.68
C GLY A 181 -0.14 -24.39 17.71
N TYR A 182 -0.67 -23.82 18.78
CA TYR A 182 -2.09 -23.49 18.89
C TYR A 182 -2.31 -22.09 19.44
N ARG A 183 -3.46 -21.51 19.15
CA ARG A 183 -3.84 -20.16 19.61
C ARG A 183 -4.54 -20.22 20.95
N LYS A 184 -3.89 -19.77 22.01
CA LYS A 184 -4.46 -19.74 23.36
C LYS A 184 -5.13 -18.39 23.63
N LEU A 185 -6.44 -18.42 23.83
CA LEU A 185 -7.20 -17.26 24.27
C LEU A 185 -8.08 -17.66 25.46
N GLU A 186 -7.81 -17.07 26.63
CA GLU A 186 -8.49 -17.44 27.87
C GLU A 186 -10.02 -17.29 27.74
N GLY A 187 -10.78 -18.26 28.26
CA GLY A 187 -12.24 -18.28 28.19
C GLY A 187 -12.82 -18.41 26.78
N SER A 188 -11.99 -18.65 25.75
CA SER A 188 -12.46 -18.75 24.37
C SER A 188 -13.13 -20.11 24.10
N PRO A 189 -14.32 -20.14 23.47
CA PRO A 189 -14.95 -21.39 23.04
C PRO A 189 -14.34 -21.97 21.75
N VAL A 190 -13.42 -21.25 21.11
CA VAL A 190 -12.80 -21.61 19.84
C VAL A 190 -11.32 -21.23 19.85
N SER A 191 -10.51 -22.06 19.22
CA SER A 191 -9.06 -21.91 19.06
C SER A 191 -8.68 -22.44 17.67
N SER A 192 -7.39 -22.43 17.34
CA SER A 192 -6.88 -22.97 16.09
C SER A 192 -5.49 -23.55 16.28
N LEU A 193 -5.23 -24.69 15.64
CA LEU A 193 -3.87 -25.15 15.39
C LEU A 193 -3.31 -24.33 14.22
N TRP A 194 -2.12 -23.79 14.39
CA TRP A 194 -1.43 -23.03 13.35
C TRP A 194 -0.10 -23.72 13.02
N SER A 195 0.31 -23.61 11.76
CA SER A 195 1.63 -24.00 11.27
C SER A 195 2.09 -22.94 10.28
N MET A 196 3.38 -22.65 10.24
CA MET A 196 3.98 -21.78 9.24
C MET A 196 5.12 -22.50 8.54
N GLY A 197 5.05 -22.52 7.22
CA GLY A 197 6.02 -23.23 6.40
C GLY A 197 6.40 -22.48 5.13
N GLY A 198 7.48 -22.95 4.50
CA GLY A 198 7.98 -22.44 3.24
C GLY A 198 8.71 -21.09 3.33
N THR A 199 9.36 -20.70 2.24
CA THR A 199 10.12 -19.44 2.12
C THR A 199 9.23 -18.20 2.06
N ALA A 200 7.94 -18.39 1.81
CA ALA A 200 6.92 -17.35 1.83
C ALA A 200 6.18 -17.26 3.17
N HIS A 201 6.57 -18.02 4.20
CA HIS A 201 5.95 -18.00 5.53
C HIS A 201 4.42 -18.11 5.44
N CYS A 202 3.95 -19.18 4.80
CA CYS A 202 2.54 -19.44 4.59
C CYS A 202 1.92 -20.11 5.81
N TRP A 203 0.76 -19.62 6.21
CA TRP A 203 -0.02 -20.14 7.32
C TRP A 203 -0.87 -21.33 6.89
N SER A 204 -0.90 -22.36 7.75
CA SER A 204 -1.88 -23.44 7.72
C SER A 204 -2.62 -23.44 9.04
N GLU A 205 -3.95 -23.35 9.00
CA GLU A 205 -4.79 -23.20 10.18
C GLU A 205 -5.85 -24.31 10.22
N THR A 206 -5.97 -25.00 11.35
CA THR A 206 -7.07 -25.93 11.64
C THR A 206 -7.86 -25.43 12.85
N PRO A 207 -8.93 -24.66 12.63
CA PRO A 207 -9.76 -24.16 13.72
C PRO A 207 -10.53 -25.28 14.40
N PHE A 208 -10.70 -25.17 15.71
CA PHE A 208 -11.48 -26.11 16.49
C PHE A 208 -12.27 -25.41 17.59
N ARG A 209 -13.48 -25.89 17.85
CA ARG A 209 -14.22 -25.51 19.06
C ARG A 209 -13.76 -26.35 20.25
N ILE A 210 -13.79 -25.74 21.42
CA ILE A 210 -13.46 -26.38 22.69
C ILE A 210 -14.79 -26.78 23.36
N ASP A 211 -14.98 -28.08 23.55
CA ASP A 211 -16.16 -28.67 24.19
C ASP A 211 -15.73 -29.49 25.40
N GLY A 212 -15.68 -28.84 26.56
CA GLY A 212 -15.02 -29.38 27.75
C GLY A 212 -13.53 -29.59 27.49
N LYS A 213 -13.08 -30.85 27.45
CA LYS A 213 -11.69 -31.22 27.14
C LYS A 213 -11.45 -31.51 25.66
N ARG A 214 -12.49 -31.54 24.83
CA ARG A 214 -12.41 -31.99 23.44
C ARG A 214 -12.15 -30.82 22.51
N ALA A 215 -11.24 -31.02 21.56
CA ALA A 215 -11.04 -30.14 20.42
C ALA A 215 -11.72 -30.75 19.18
N ILE A 216 -12.75 -30.07 18.68
CA ILE A 216 -13.57 -30.54 17.55
C ILE A 216 -13.37 -29.58 16.39
N ALA A 217 -12.87 -30.07 15.26
CA ALA A 217 -12.56 -29.24 14.11
C ALA A 217 -13.82 -28.52 13.60
N VAL A 218 -13.66 -27.26 13.20
CA VAL A 218 -14.72 -26.43 12.63
C VAL A 218 -14.25 -25.88 11.27
N PRO A 219 -15.17 -25.43 10.40
CA PRO A 219 -14.79 -24.81 9.14
C PRO A 219 -13.84 -23.62 9.37
N ARG A 220 -12.84 -23.49 8.50
CA ARG A 220 -11.95 -22.34 8.50
C ARG A 220 -12.75 -21.06 8.19
N PRO A 221 -12.50 -19.96 8.91
CA PRO A 221 -13.16 -18.69 8.60
C PRO A 221 -12.76 -18.18 7.22
N ASP A 222 -13.71 -17.58 6.50
CA ASP A 222 -13.49 -17.00 5.17
C ASP A 222 -12.41 -15.89 5.16
N VAL A 223 -12.12 -15.29 6.32
CA VAL A 223 -11.07 -14.28 6.48
C VAL A 223 -9.66 -14.84 6.29
N TRP A 224 -9.47 -16.15 6.48
CA TRP A 224 -8.20 -16.84 6.27
C TRP A 224 -8.28 -17.55 4.92
N GLY A 225 -7.76 -16.89 3.89
CA GLY A 225 -7.81 -17.36 2.51
C GLY A 225 -6.91 -18.58 2.26
N ASP A 226 -6.99 -19.14 1.06
CA ASP A 226 -6.00 -20.09 0.57
C ASP A 226 -4.71 -19.36 0.16
N GLY A 227 -3.55 -19.95 0.46
CA GLY A 227 -2.27 -19.29 0.20
C GLY A 227 -2.01 -18.06 1.09
N ASP A 228 -2.50 -18.11 2.32
CA ASP A 228 -2.33 -17.04 3.32
C ASP A 228 -0.86 -16.93 3.75
N CYS A 229 -0.08 -16.11 3.04
CA CYS A 229 1.37 -16.02 3.18
C CYS A 229 1.83 -14.60 3.49
N MET A 230 2.86 -14.46 4.34
CA MET A 230 3.39 -13.16 4.75
C MET A 230 2.33 -12.20 5.32
N THR A 231 1.24 -12.73 5.87
CA THR A 231 0.16 -11.92 6.43
C THR A 231 0.25 -11.84 7.94
N ASN A 232 -0.43 -10.84 8.49
CA ASN A 232 -0.72 -10.77 9.91
C ASN A 232 -2.15 -11.21 10.15
N HIS A 233 -2.31 -12.46 10.58
CA HIS A 233 -3.61 -13.03 10.91
C HIS A 233 -3.58 -13.68 12.30
N GLY A 234 -4.75 -13.95 12.85
CA GLY A 234 -4.83 -14.70 14.09
C GLY A 234 -6.17 -14.60 14.75
N MET A 235 -6.21 -14.90 16.04
CA MET A 235 -7.44 -14.86 16.83
C MET A 235 -7.35 -13.80 17.91
N ALA A 236 -8.47 -13.16 18.21
CA ALA A 236 -8.58 -12.20 19.29
C ALA A 236 -9.96 -12.28 19.95
N ARG A 237 -10.08 -11.70 21.15
CA ARG A 237 -11.37 -11.26 21.67
C ARG A 237 -11.53 -9.79 21.34
N ILE A 238 -12.60 -9.40 20.66
CA ILE A 238 -12.98 -7.99 20.46
C ILE A 238 -14.35 -7.77 21.11
N GLY A 239 -14.40 -6.91 22.12
CA GLY A 239 -15.54 -6.79 23.02
C GLY A 239 -15.80 -8.12 23.74
N ASP A 240 -17.00 -8.65 23.59
CA ASP A 240 -17.42 -9.95 24.11
C ASP A 240 -17.25 -11.10 23.10
N ARG A 241 -16.80 -10.80 21.87
CA ARG A 241 -16.75 -11.77 20.77
C ARG A 241 -15.36 -12.30 20.56
N THR A 242 -15.24 -13.63 20.45
CA THR A 242 -14.03 -14.24 19.90
C THR A 242 -14.08 -14.11 18.39
N VAL A 243 -12.99 -13.67 17.78
CA VAL A 243 -12.88 -13.41 16.34
C VAL A 243 -11.66 -14.10 15.77
N ALA A 244 -11.77 -14.51 14.52
CA ALA A 244 -10.64 -14.70 13.61
C ALA A 244 -10.42 -13.37 12.86
N PHE A 245 -9.18 -12.93 12.73
CA PHE A 245 -8.84 -11.69 12.05
C PHE A 245 -7.68 -11.86 11.06
N LEU A 246 -7.60 -10.93 10.12
CA LEU A 246 -6.51 -10.70 9.19
C LEU A 246 -6.31 -9.19 9.06
N VAL A 247 -5.06 -8.74 8.96
CA VAL A 247 -4.74 -7.36 8.60
C VAL A 247 -4.40 -7.31 7.11
N ARG A 248 -5.19 -6.55 6.33
CA ARG A 248 -4.99 -6.26 4.90
C ARG A 248 -4.41 -4.86 4.73
N GLY A 249 -3.50 -4.67 3.79
CA GLY A 249 -2.92 -3.35 3.50
C GLY A 249 -1.96 -2.94 4.61
N GLY A 250 -0.67 -2.97 4.28
CA GLY A 250 0.41 -2.67 5.22
C GLY A 250 1.23 -1.45 4.80
N SER A 251 0.68 -0.58 3.95
CA SER A 251 1.35 0.68 3.64
C SER A 251 1.36 1.57 4.88
N GLN A 252 2.23 2.56 4.87
CA GLN A 252 2.34 3.49 6.00
C GLN A 252 1.07 4.34 6.21
N ASP A 253 0.24 4.51 5.16
CA ASP A 253 -0.95 5.35 5.15
C ASP A 253 -2.28 4.57 5.18
N GLU A 254 -2.28 3.23 5.10
CA GLU A 254 -3.48 2.41 5.17
C GLU A 254 -3.27 1.13 5.97
N ALA A 255 -4.27 0.78 6.78
CA ALA A 255 -4.41 -0.56 7.30
C ALA A 255 -5.88 -0.99 7.35
N GLY A 256 -6.15 -2.23 6.99
CA GLY A 256 -7.47 -2.85 7.05
C GLY A 256 -7.49 -3.96 8.08
N LEU A 257 -8.36 -3.89 9.08
CA LEU A 257 -8.63 -4.99 10.00
C LEU A 257 -9.88 -5.73 9.52
N ILE A 258 -9.69 -6.97 9.06
CA ILE A 258 -10.79 -7.86 8.67
C ILE A 258 -11.02 -8.84 9.82
N ALA A 259 -12.28 -9.03 10.23
CA ALA A 259 -12.63 -9.94 11.31
C ALA A 259 -13.92 -10.71 11.02
N ALA A 260 -13.92 -11.99 11.39
CA ALA A 260 -15.10 -12.86 11.43
C ALA A 260 -15.31 -13.31 12.88
N ALA A 261 -16.50 -13.08 13.42
CA ALA A 261 -16.83 -13.40 14.80
C ALA A 261 -17.39 -14.81 14.95
N TRP A 262 -17.03 -15.48 16.03
CA TRP A 262 -17.58 -16.77 16.40
C TRP A 262 -19.04 -16.63 16.85
N ASN A 263 -19.96 -17.35 16.22
CA ASN A 263 -21.40 -17.30 16.53
C ASN A 263 -21.90 -18.47 17.41
N GLY A 264 -20.98 -19.28 17.94
CA GLY A 264 -21.30 -20.49 18.72
C GLY A 264 -21.15 -21.79 17.94
N LYS A 265 -21.17 -21.74 16.60
CA LYS A 265 -21.04 -22.94 15.74
C LYS A 265 -20.01 -22.80 14.62
N THR A 266 -19.91 -21.61 14.04
CA THR A 266 -18.97 -21.27 12.98
C THR A 266 -18.54 -19.81 13.15
N PHE A 267 -17.51 -19.40 12.41
CA PHE A 267 -17.26 -17.98 12.19
C PHE A 267 -18.33 -17.43 11.23
N ASP A 268 -18.82 -16.23 11.52
CA ASP A 268 -19.76 -15.51 10.67
C ASP A 268 -19.06 -14.83 9.48
N HIS A 269 -19.82 -14.08 8.69
CA HIS A 269 -19.27 -13.38 7.54
C HIS A 269 -18.30 -12.29 7.97
N ALA A 270 -17.15 -12.22 7.29
CA ALA A 270 -16.14 -11.21 7.53
C ALA A 270 -16.69 -9.78 7.43
N ARG A 271 -16.15 -8.91 8.27
CA ARG A 271 -16.33 -7.46 8.26
C ARG A 271 -14.97 -6.81 8.17
N MET A 272 -14.89 -5.64 7.56
CA MET A 272 -13.64 -4.91 7.43
C MET A 272 -13.77 -3.49 7.99
N LEU A 273 -12.77 -3.08 8.76
CA LEU A 273 -12.54 -1.71 9.20
C LEU A 273 -11.26 -1.22 8.56
N VAL A 274 -11.32 -0.12 7.83
CA VAL A 274 -10.14 0.51 7.21
C VAL A 274 -9.74 1.72 8.06
N PHE A 275 -8.45 1.85 8.30
CA PHE A 275 -7.78 2.96 8.94
C PHE A 275 -6.90 3.66 7.90
N ARG A 276 -7.02 4.98 7.82
CA ARG A 276 -6.23 5.82 6.92
C ARG A 276 -5.38 6.76 7.76
N PHE A 277 -4.08 6.75 7.52
CA PHE A 277 -3.08 7.49 8.27
C PHE A 277 -2.46 8.59 7.43
N ASP A 278 -1.94 9.59 8.11
CA ASP A 278 -0.94 10.48 7.54
C ASP A 278 0.36 9.70 7.33
N ARG A 279 1.33 10.27 6.62
CA ARG A 279 2.67 9.71 6.52
C ARG A 279 3.73 10.81 6.61
N ALA A 280 4.83 10.52 7.28
CA ALA A 280 5.93 11.44 7.47
C ALA A 280 7.21 10.86 6.86
N LEU A 281 7.86 11.66 6.02
CA LEU A 281 9.17 11.34 5.48
C LEU A 281 10.25 11.73 6.48
N LYS A 282 11.19 10.82 6.73
CA LYS A 282 12.33 11.05 7.63
C LYS A 282 13.62 10.63 6.92
N VAL A 283 14.60 11.53 6.88
CA VAL A 283 15.95 11.13 6.43
C VAL A 283 16.59 10.28 7.52
N ASP A 284 16.89 9.03 7.19
CA ASP A 284 17.60 8.11 8.10
C ASP A 284 19.11 8.26 7.97
N ALA A 285 19.60 8.48 6.74
CA ALA A 285 21.02 8.70 6.45
C ALA A 285 21.20 9.58 5.22
N ALA A 286 22.26 10.39 5.20
CA ALA A 286 22.70 11.11 4.01
C ALA A 286 24.21 11.34 4.01
N THR A 287 24.85 11.09 2.86
CA THR A 287 26.30 11.21 2.70
C THR A 287 26.67 11.95 1.41
N CYS A 288 27.84 12.59 1.42
CA CYS A 288 28.44 13.23 0.26
C CYS A 288 29.76 12.54 -0.10
N GLY A 289 29.95 12.31 -1.40
CA GLY A 289 31.16 11.72 -1.95
C GLY A 289 32.32 12.73 -2.05
N PRO A 290 33.56 12.25 -2.19
CA PRO A 290 33.93 10.84 -2.30
C PRO A 290 34.05 10.10 -0.96
N ASP A 291 34.27 10.81 0.15
CA ASP A 291 34.65 10.23 1.44
C ASP A 291 33.47 9.70 2.28
N LYS A 292 32.26 9.66 1.71
CA LYS A 292 31.00 9.28 2.38
C LYS A 292 30.75 10.10 3.67
N ALA A 293 31.19 11.35 3.69
CA ALA A 293 31.01 12.22 4.85
C ALA A 293 29.52 12.52 5.07
N PRO A 294 29.04 12.62 6.33
CA PRO A 294 27.67 13.06 6.63
C PRO A 294 27.31 14.36 5.91
N CYS A 295 26.11 14.44 5.33
CA CYS A 295 25.76 15.55 4.43
C CYS A 295 24.35 16.11 4.67
N ASP A 296 24.22 16.94 5.70
CA ASP A 296 22.94 17.53 6.14
C ASP A 296 22.28 18.45 5.10
N ASP A 297 23.08 19.16 4.29
CA ASP A 297 22.53 20.00 3.22
C ASP A 297 22.00 19.16 2.07
N PHE A 298 22.63 18.03 1.75
CA PHE A 298 22.06 17.07 0.82
C PHE A 298 20.82 16.39 1.40
N ALA A 299 20.81 16.02 2.68
CA ALA A 299 19.64 15.47 3.36
C ALA A 299 18.39 16.35 3.14
N ARG A 300 18.53 17.67 3.28
CA ARG A 300 17.44 18.63 3.03
C ARG A 300 17.01 18.67 1.56
N ALA A 301 17.95 18.65 0.63
CA ALA A 301 17.65 18.64 -0.80
C ALA A 301 16.94 17.34 -1.22
N ALA A 302 17.42 16.19 -0.75
CA ALA A 302 16.83 14.88 -0.97
C ALA A 302 15.43 14.78 -0.38
N LEU A 303 15.23 15.23 0.87
CA LEU A 303 13.91 15.26 1.50
C LEU A 303 12.92 16.15 0.73
N ALA A 304 13.38 17.28 0.19
CA ALA A 304 12.54 18.15 -0.64
C ALA A 304 12.15 17.47 -1.95
N ALA A 305 13.05 16.69 -2.57
CA ALA A 305 12.77 15.88 -3.75
C ALA A 305 11.75 14.77 -3.43
N ALA A 306 12.01 13.96 -2.41
CA ALA A 306 11.10 12.90 -2.00
C ALA A 306 9.73 13.43 -1.61
N THR A 307 9.63 14.53 -0.84
CA THR A 307 8.35 15.14 -0.44
C THR A 307 7.50 15.56 -1.65
N ARG A 308 8.14 15.96 -2.75
CA ARG A 308 7.44 16.35 -3.98
C ARG A 308 7.01 15.13 -4.77
N PHE A 309 7.93 14.19 -4.96
CA PHE A 309 7.68 12.98 -5.73
C PHE A 309 6.64 12.07 -5.07
N ASP A 310 6.71 11.91 -3.74
CA ASP A 310 5.76 11.15 -2.93
C ASP A 310 4.29 11.56 -3.16
N ARG A 311 4.05 12.83 -3.53
CA ARG A 311 2.70 13.34 -3.81
C ARG A 311 2.20 13.03 -5.22
N SER A 312 3.09 12.69 -6.15
CA SER A 312 2.79 12.38 -7.55
C SER A 312 3.92 11.53 -8.16
N PRO A 313 4.03 10.25 -7.76
CA PRO A 313 5.14 9.37 -8.12
C PRO A 313 4.97 8.86 -9.55
N GLN A 314 5.23 9.73 -10.54
CA GLN A 314 5.07 9.41 -11.95
C GLN A 314 6.23 9.93 -12.79
N LYS A 315 6.53 9.20 -13.87
CA LYS A 315 7.50 9.61 -14.89
C LYS A 315 7.21 11.03 -15.37
N GLY A 316 8.22 11.89 -15.31
CA GLY A 316 8.18 13.27 -15.83
C GLY A 316 7.56 14.33 -14.91
N THR A 317 7.08 14.00 -13.70
CA THR A 317 6.57 15.01 -12.76
C THR A 317 7.68 15.81 -12.08
N MET A 318 8.90 15.26 -12.02
CA MET A 318 10.04 15.86 -11.33
C MET A 318 10.76 16.96 -12.12
N ASP A 319 10.81 16.87 -13.45
CA ASP A 319 11.52 17.84 -14.30
C ASP A 319 10.96 19.26 -14.16
N ALA A 320 9.64 19.38 -14.04
CA ALA A 320 8.96 20.65 -13.82
C ALA A 320 9.11 21.16 -12.38
N ALA A 321 9.42 20.27 -11.44
CA ALA A 321 9.49 20.59 -10.02
C ALA A 321 10.77 21.35 -9.64
N PHE A 322 11.86 21.19 -10.39
CA PHE A 322 13.17 21.78 -10.09
C PHE A 322 13.64 22.72 -11.20
N PRO A 323 13.06 23.93 -11.33
CA PRO A 323 13.49 24.90 -12.33
C PRO A 323 14.85 25.51 -12.00
N GLY A 324 15.49 26.16 -12.98
CA GLY A 324 16.72 26.94 -12.77
C GLY A 324 18.02 26.13 -12.83
N TYR A 325 17.99 24.95 -13.46
CA TYR A 325 19.18 24.15 -13.74
C TYR A 325 19.75 24.44 -15.14
N ASP A 326 21.03 24.12 -15.35
CA ASP A 326 21.65 24.16 -16.66
C ASP A 326 21.23 22.92 -17.47
N LYS A 327 20.42 23.15 -18.52
CA LYS A 327 19.90 22.07 -19.37
C LYS A 327 20.99 21.30 -20.11
N GLY A 328 22.07 21.97 -20.51
CA GLY A 328 23.20 21.35 -21.20
C GLY A 328 23.99 20.47 -20.24
N ALA A 329 24.25 20.96 -19.03
CA ALA A 329 24.92 20.19 -17.97
C ALA A 329 24.08 18.97 -17.56
N TYR A 330 22.77 19.14 -17.36
CA TYR A 330 21.88 18.02 -17.04
C TYR A 330 21.86 16.97 -18.17
N ALA A 331 21.74 17.40 -19.43
CA ALA A 331 21.78 16.50 -20.57
C ALA A 331 23.11 15.73 -20.66
N ALA A 332 24.24 16.37 -20.33
CA ALA A 332 25.54 15.72 -20.29
C ALA A 332 25.61 14.65 -19.18
N VAL A 333 25.11 14.94 -17.98
CA VAL A 333 25.10 13.98 -16.87
C VAL A 333 24.14 12.82 -17.17
N LEU A 334 22.94 13.10 -17.70
CA LEU A 334 21.97 12.08 -18.10
C LEU A 334 22.56 11.14 -19.16
N LYS A 335 23.25 11.68 -20.17
CA LYS A 335 23.95 10.88 -21.18
C LYS A 335 25.03 10.00 -20.56
N ALA A 336 25.82 10.53 -19.63
CA ALA A 336 26.83 9.74 -18.91
C ALA A 336 26.22 8.67 -18.02
N ALA A 337 25.05 8.93 -17.43
CA ALA A 337 24.32 7.97 -16.61
C ALA A 337 23.73 6.80 -17.43
N GLN A 338 23.33 7.06 -18.68
CA GLN A 338 22.78 6.07 -19.60
C GLN A 338 23.85 5.29 -20.39
N ALA A 339 25.11 5.70 -20.32
CA ALA A 339 26.22 5.02 -20.97
C ALA A 339 26.55 3.68 -20.27
N THR A 340 27.31 2.82 -20.94
CA THR A 340 27.77 1.53 -20.38
C THR A 340 28.47 1.72 -19.04
N GLY A 341 28.03 0.99 -18.01
CA GLY A 341 28.49 1.09 -16.64
C GLY A 341 27.92 2.26 -15.84
N GLY A 342 26.97 3.01 -16.40
CA GLY A 342 26.26 4.09 -15.71
C GLY A 342 25.01 3.59 -14.95
N PRO A 343 24.50 4.38 -13.98
CA PRO A 343 23.36 4.01 -13.14
C PRO A 343 22.01 3.89 -13.87
N LEU A 344 21.94 4.27 -15.15
CA LEU A 344 20.73 4.20 -15.97
C LEU A 344 20.99 3.44 -17.29
N GLU A 345 22.01 2.58 -17.32
CA GLU A 345 22.26 1.71 -18.47
C GLU A 345 21.05 0.80 -18.73
N LYS A 346 20.53 0.83 -19.96
CA LYS A 346 19.29 0.12 -20.33
C LYS A 346 19.34 -1.39 -20.10
N ASP A 347 20.46 -2.01 -20.43
CA ASP A 347 20.68 -3.46 -20.30
C ASP A 347 21.60 -3.79 -19.11
N GLY A 348 21.89 -2.78 -18.27
CA GLY A 348 22.70 -2.92 -17.07
C GLY A 348 21.86 -3.35 -15.87
N GLN A 349 22.53 -3.77 -14.80
CA GLN A 349 21.88 -3.94 -13.51
C GLN A 349 21.61 -2.55 -12.92
N PRO A 350 20.38 -2.29 -12.41
CA PRO A 350 20.11 -1.08 -11.65
C PRO A 350 21.13 -0.91 -10.51
N PRO A 351 21.50 0.34 -10.17
CA PRO A 351 22.49 0.58 -9.13
C PRO A 351 21.92 0.27 -7.75
N GLU A 352 22.81 0.01 -6.80
CA GLU A 352 22.51 0.19 -5.38
C GLU A 352 22.63 1.67 -5.00
N LEU A 353 21.98 2.08 -3.92
CA LEU A 353 22.15 3.41 -3.31
C LEU A 353 23.62 3.68 -3.05
N PRO A 354 24.26 4.62 -3.79
CA PRO A 354 25.69 4.82 -3.66
C PRO A 354 26.00 5.49 -2.32
N LEU A 355 27.26 5.40 -1.87
CA LEU A 355 27.78 6.15 -0.70
C LEU A 355 27.12 5.83 0.66
N LEU A 356 26.18 4.88 0.72
CA LEU A 356 25.56 4.38 1.95
C LEU A 356 25.71 2.86 1.97
N ASP A 357 26.81 2.38 2.57
CA ASP A 357 27.06 0.94 2.70
C ASP A 357 25.97 0.33 3.58
N ASP A 358 25.25 -0.67 3.06
CA ASP A 358 24.13 -1.41 3.65
C ASP A 358 22.92 -0.61 4.19
N ALA A 359 23.05 0.72 4.29
CA ALA A 359 22.07 1.67 4.80
C ALA A 359 21.39 1.22 6.11
N GLY A 360 22.07 0.45 6.96
CA GLY A 360 21.50 -0.12 8.18
C GLY A 360 20.62 -1.35 7.95
N GLY A 361 20.94 -2.17 6.95
CA GLY A 361 20.17 -3.36 6.55
C GLY A 361 18.91 -3.04 5.76
N LYS A 362 18.86 -1.87 5.13
CA LYS A 362 17.70 -1.41 4.35
C LYS A 362 17.74 -1.94 2.92
N MET A 363 16.60 -1.86 2.23
CA MET A 363 16.54 -2.18 0.80
C MET A 363 17.16 -1.04 0.00
N THR A 364 18.33 -1.25 -0.60
CA THR A 364 19.13 -0.21 -1.27
C THR A 364 19.14 -0.30 -2.80
N GLY A 365 18.50 -1.32 -3.39
CA GLY A 365 18.49 -1.52 -4.83
C GLY A 365 17.52 -0.55 -5.52
N TYR A 366 17.95 0.05 -6.63
CA TYR A 366 17.04 0.75 -7.55
C TYR A 366 16.37 -0.26 -8.49
N SER A 367 15.26 0.14 -9.10
CA SER A 367 14.60 -0.60 -10.18
C SER A 367 14.87 0.04 -11.54
N SER A 368 14.40 -0.62 -12.60
CA SER A 368 14.35 -0.01 -13.94
C SER A 368 13.37 1.17 -14.05
N ASP A 369 12.53 1.37 -13.05
CA ASP A 369 11.57 2.46 -12.97
C ASP A 369 12.07 3.64 -12.13
N ALA A 370 13.34 3.62 -11.71
CA ALA A 370 13.98 4.76 -11.08
C ALA A 370 13.83 6.04 -11.92
N GLN A 371 13.51 7.16 -11.25
CA GLN A 371 13.23 8.43 -11.91
C GLN A 371 14.43 9.37 -11.88
N PRO A 372 15.08 9.65 -13.02
CA PRO A 372 16.05 10.72 -13.10
C PRO A 372 15.35 12.09 -13.08
N PHE A 373 15.99 13.08 -12.47
CA PHE A 373 15.50 14.46 -12.48
C PHE A 373 16.66 15.46 -12.35
N PRO A 374 16.49 16.70 -12.82
CA PRO A 374 17.48 17.75 -12.62
C PRO A 374 17.54 18.16 -11.14
N LEU A 375 18.73 18.17 -10.55
CA LEU A 375 18.96 18.60 -9.17
C LEU A 375 20.06 19.65 -9.14
N VAL A 376 19.75 20.85 -8.63
CA VAL A 376 20.78 21.85 -8.34
C VAL A 376 21.23 21.69 -6.89
N PHE A 377 22.50 21.33 -6.69
CA PHE A 377 23.09 21.15 -5.36
C PHE A 377 24.41 21.89 -5.28
N ARG A 378 24.56 22.79 -4.29
CA ARG A 378 25.72 23.68 -4.13
C ARG A 378 26.10 24.46 -5.41
N GLY A 379 25.08 24.85 -6.20
CA GLY A 379 25.25 25.58 -7.47
C GLY A 379 25.65 24.70 -8.67
N GLU A 380 25.90 23.41 -8.47
CA GLU A 380 26.18 22.44 -9.52
C GLU A 380 24.86 21.85 -10.04
N THR A 381 24.70 21.73 -11.35
CA THR A 381 23.61 20.93 -11.95
C THR A 381 24.01 19.47 -11.98
N LEU A 382 23.25 18.65 -11.24
CA LEU A 382 23.43 17.21 -11.08
C LEU A 382 22.24 16.45 -11.68
N LEU A 383 22.43 15.15 -11.87
CA LEU A 383 21.33 14.21 -12.04
C LEU A 383 20.93 13.68 -10.67
N GLY A 384 19.74 14.04 -10.22
CA GLY A 384 19.06 13.33 -9.14
C GLY A 384 18.47 12.03 -9.66
N LEU A 385 18.45 11.00 -8.82
CA LEU A 385 17.80 9.72 -9.08
C LEU A 385 16.98 9.32 -7.86
N ILE A 386 15.67 9.13 -8.05
CA ILE A 386 14.74 8.74 -6.99
C ILE A 386 14.01 7.44 -7.31
N ASP A 387 13.89 6.55 -6.33
CA ASP A 387 13.11 5.32 -6.43
C ASP A 387 12.74 4.79 -5.03
N HIS A 388 11.87 3.79 -4.99
CA HIS A 388 11.67 2.96 -3.80
C HIS A 388 12.86 2.03 -3.54
N GLY A 389 13.01 1.54 -2.30
CA GLY A 389 14.04 0.56 -1.96
C GLY A 389 13.68 -0.84 -2.42
N HIS A 390 14.57 -1.51 -3.16
CA HIS A 390 14.38 -2.89 -3.64
C HIS A 390 15.40 -3.89 -3.08
N VAL A 391 14.95 -5.14 -2.94
CA VAL A 391 15.81 -6.34 -2.84
C VAL A 391 15.20 -7.43 -3.71
N GLY A 392 15.78 -7.65 -4.89
CA GLY A 392 15.21 -8.52 -5.90
C GLY A 392 13.83 -8.02 -6.35
N TRP A 393 12.80 -8.86 -6.22
CA TRP A 393 11.41 -8.49 -6.54
C TRP A 393 10.67 -7.79 -5.40
N ARG A 394 11.28 -7.71 -4.20
CA ARG A 394 10.67 -7.04 -3.05
C ARG A 394 10.92 -5.53 -3.15
N VAL A 395 9.91 -4.76 -2.75
CA VAL A 395 9.92 -3.31 -2.68
C VAL A 395 9.41 -2.88 -1.31
N ASN A 396 9.92 -1.78 -0.77
CA ASN A 396 9.37 -1.12 0.42
C ASN A 396 8.85 0.28 0.10
N ASP A 397 8.12 0.88 1.04
CA ASP A 397 7.56 2.23 0.85
C ASP A 397 8.62 3.34 0.95
N ASP A 398 9.83 3.04 1.44
CA ASP A 398 10.88 4.03 1.69
C ASP A 398 11.42 4.61 0.37
N TRP A 399 11.87 5.86 0.41
CA TRP A 399 12.45 6.57 -0.75
C TRP A 399 13.97 6.60 -0.67
N MET A 400 14.60 6.44 -1.84
CA MET A 400 16.03 6.58 -2.02
C MET A 400 16.32 7.74 -2.97
N VAL A 401 17.23 8.64 -2.60
CA VAL A 401 17.64 9.75 -3.48
C VAL A 401 19.15 9.78 -3.61
N ALA A 402 19.66 9.65 -4.83
CA ALA A 402 21.08 9.81 -5.15
C ALA A 402 21.28 10.99 -6.10
N ALA A 403 22.47 11.59 -6.03
CA ALA A 403 22.89 12.61 -6.98
C ALA A 403 24.17 12.16 -7.70
N TRP A 404 24.23 12.40 -9.00
CA TRP A 404 25.31 12.00 -9.89
C TRP A 404 25.87 13.22 -10.62
N ARG A 405 27.18 13.22 -10.86
CA ARG A 405 27.90 14.22 -11.65
C ARG A 405 28.74 13.55 -12.72
N VAL A 406 29.22 14.34 -13.69
CA VAL A 406 30.20 13.88 -14.66
C VAL A 406 31.61 14.12 -14.13
N LYS A 407 32.44 13.08 -14.10
CA LYS A 407 33.88 13.16 -13.88
C LYS A 407 34.58 12.26 -14.89
N ASP A 408 35.54 12.82 -15.63
CA ASP A 408 36.30 12.09 -16.67
C ASP A 408 35.40 11.38 -17.69
N GLY A 409 34.28 12.03 -18.06
CA GLY A 409 33.29 11.51 -19.01
C GLY A 409 32.36 10.43 -18.45
N LYS A 410 32.47 10.08 -17.16
CA LYS A 410 31.66 9.05 -16.50
C LYS A 410 30.73 9.66 -15.45
N ALA A 411 29.57 9.04 -15.26
CA ALA A 411 28.71 9.35 -14.12
C ALA A 411 29.34 8.80 -12.83
N VAL A 412 29.58 9.66 -11.85
CA VAL A 412 30.07 9.28 -10.52
C VAL A 412 29.15 9.83 -9.43
N PRO A 413 28.95 9.11 -8.31
CA PRO A 413 28.03 9.54 -7.27
C PRO A 413 28.59 10.76 -6.53
N ALA A 414 27.73 11.75 -6.35
CA ALA A 414 28.01 13.00 -5.66
C ALA A 414 27.50 13.01 -4.22
N ALA A 415 26.31 12.45 -4.01
CA ALA A 415 25.67 12.34 -2.70
C ALA A 415 24.54 11.30 -2.73
N ALA A 416 24.11 10.84 -1.56
CA ALA A 416 23.00 9.91 -1.42
C ALA A 416 22.25 10.12 -0.10
N ALA A 417 20.98 9.74 -0.08
CA ALA A 417 20.14 9.77 1.11
C ALA A 417 19.12 8.63 1.09
N TYR A 418 18.90 8.05 2.27
CA TYR A 418 17.82 7.11 2.54
C TYR A 418 16.72 7.80 3.35
N ILE A 419 15.48 7.68 2.92
CA ILE A 419 14.34 8.42 3.48
C ILE A 419 13.23 7.43 3.82
N SER A 420 13.00 7.19 5.11
CA SER A 420 11.92 6.31 5.51
C SER A 420 10.56 6.99 5.37
N VAL A 421 9.58 6.24 4.91
CA VAL A 421 8.17 6.62 5.02
C VAL A 421 7.67 6.03 6.33
N ASN A 422 7.26 6.88 7.25
CA ASN A 422 6.74 6.44 8.54
C ASN A 422 5.24 6.75 8.60
N ARG A 423 4.47 5.81 9.15
CA ARG A 423 3.08 6.05 9.55
C ARG A 423 3.00 7.32 10.38
N GLY A 424 2.03 8.17 10.06
CA GLY A 424 1.70 9.36 10.82
C GLY A 424 0.46 9.15 11.69
N LYS A 425 -0.14 10.26 12.14
CA LYS A 425 -1.37 10.21 12.92
C LYS A 425 -2.51 9.55 12.13
N LEU A 426 -3.45 8.91 12.82
CA LEU A 426 -4.69 8.49 12.20
C LEU A 426 -5.44 9.71 11.64
N LEU A 427 -5.89 9.62 10.39
CA LEU A 427 -6.73 10.64 9.74
C LEU A 427 -8.19 10.24 9.82
N LEU A 428 -8.52 9.03 9.39
CA LEU A 428 -9.90 8.57 9.21
C LEU A 428 -9.98 7.06 9.49
N ALA A 429 -11.13 6.59 9.97
CA ALA A 429 -11.43 5.17 10.06
C ALA A 429 -12.90 4.92 9.70
N ALA A 430 -13.16 3.92 8.88
CA ALA A 430 -14.50 3.62 8.39
C ALA A 430 -14.72 2.13 8.15
N PRO A 431 -15.90 1.58 8.50
CA PRO A 431 -16.26 0.24 8.10
C PRO A 431 -16.53 0.20 6.60
N VAL A 432 -16.06 -0.86 5.95
CA VAL A 432 -16.27 -1.10 4.53
C VAL A 432 -16.80 -2.53 4.34
N PRO A 433 -17.47 -2.83 3.21
CA PRO A 433 -17.74 -4.20 2.83
C PRO A 433 -16.43 -5.00 2.82
N ALA A 434 -16.41 -6.15 3.48
CA ALA A 434 -15.27 -7.06 3.37
C ALA A 434 -15.18 -7.55 1.91
N PRO A 435 -13.95 -7.74 1.38
CA PRO A 435 -13.78 -8.34 0.07
C PRO A 435 -14.44 -9.74 0.04
N ALA A 436 -14.90 -10.15 -1.14
CA ALA A 436 -15.35 -11.52 -1.31
C ALA A 436 -14.18 -12.49 -1.01
N PRO A 437 -14.44 -13.69 -0.46
CA PRO A 437 -13.40 -14.69 -0.31
C PRO A 437 -12.74 -14.94 -1.66
N GLU A 438 -11.41 -14.84 -1.73
CA GLU A 438 -10.69 -15.17 -2.95
C GLU A 438 -10.73 -16.70 -3.11
N SER A 439 -11.46 -17.19 -4.13
CA SER A 439 -11.35 -18.58 -4.57
C SER A 439 -10.18 -18.65 -5.57
N HIS A 440 -9.04 -19.18 -5.14
CA HIS A 440 -7.92 -19.49 -6.03
C HIS A 440 -7.96 -20.94 -6.48
#